data_AF-A0A1Q3NAG8-F1
#
_entry.id   AF-A0A1Q3NAG8-F1
#
_cell.length_a   1.000
_cell.length_b   1.000
_cell.length_c   1.000
_cell.angle_alpha   90.00
_cell.angle_beta   90.00
_cell.angle_gamma   90.00
#
_symmetry.space_group_name_H-M   'P 1'
#
loop_
_entity.id
_entity.type
_entity.pdbx_description
1 polymer ?
#
loop_
_entity_poly.entity_id
_entity_poly.type
_entity_poly.pdbx_seq_one_letter_code
_entity_poly.pdbx_strand_id
1 'polypeptide(L)'
;MISNLYQSTSLHALFRKSQFTIFAITFLICSCTFATISMFTMETYAKQNLQLLSQTVLERIQPAVVFKDKGAIDQILADYTTDHAIRSIHVYDPEHQLLAESTKQIAHTSFLQSILDRWFLHDPIKLIVMHHKKKVGELVLYGSSENILHFLKTIIIGLAISMFFIVIALLWSVNLTYRQIMQAIKPLTHIAQLVSDQKAYNLRFPNNHIKEFQNLNTVFNELLEEIQVWHTHLQKENLQLSFQAHHDQLTGLPNRHYFYEELLNIFKNKQFRHNSALIFIDNNKFKAINDHYGHLAGDAVLREMANRLMQSVRQEDFIARLGGDEFAIILHTIHHSDYLQTIAEGLLASCDEPLDFNGQLIHFSFSLGIAFSQFADNPDDLVMQADQAMYKAKNLNPHWFLYKPEI
;
A
#
# COMPACT_ATOMS: atom_id res chain seq x y z
N MET A 1 -21.33 17.21 10.03
CA MET A 1 -21.19 16.40 11.25
C MET A 1 -20.97 14.89 10.98
N ILE A 2 -20.72 14.47 9.72
CA ILE A 2 -20.48 13.05 9.35
C ILE A 2 -19.01 12.78 8.97
N SER A 3 -18.18 13.83 8.81
CA SER A 3 -16.76 13.70 8.43
C SER A 3 -15.82 13.30 9.56
N ASN A 4 -16.27 13.26 10.83
CA ASN A 4 -15.44 12.85 11.97
C ASN A 4 -15.50 11.34 12.28
N LEU A 5 -16.26 10.55 11.52
CA LEU A 5 -16.43 9.10 11.76
C LEU A 5 -15.39 8.22 11.05
N TYR A 6 -14.53 8.80 10.20
CA TYR A 6 -13.42 8.08 9.53
C TYR A 6 -12.07 8.74 9.82
N GLN A 7 -11.76 8.99 11.10
CA GLN A 7 -10.35 9.05 11.48
C GLN A 7 -9.82 7.62 11.44
N SER A 8 -9.16 7.26 10.36
CA SER A 8 -8.51 5.95 10.21
C SER A 8 -7.47 5.79 11.32
N THR A 9 -7.84 5.04 12.36
CA THR A 9 -6.92 4.70 13.43
C THR A 9 -5.83 3.82 12.84
N SER A 10 -4.57 4.24 12.94
CA SER A 10 -3.45 3.43 12.46
C SER A 10 -3.47 2.05 13.13
N LEU A 11 -3.06 1.02 12.38
CA LEU A 11 -2.90 -0.34 12.90
C LEU A 11 -2.05 -0.34 14.18
N HIS A 12 -1.03 0.53 14.23
CA HIS A 12 -0.19 0.74 15.41
C HIS A 12 -0.99 1.19 16.65
N ALA A 13 -1.88 2.17 16.50
CA ALA A 13 -2.70 2.68 17.59
C ALA A 13 -3.67 1.61 18.11
N LEU A 14 -4.26 0.81 17.22
CA LEU A 14 -5.15 -0.30 17.59
C LEU A 14 -4.40 -1.39 18.37
N PHE A 15 -3.23 -1.85 17.88
CA PHE A 15 -2.42 -2.84 18.59
C PHE A 15 -1.96 -2.35 19.96
N ARG A 16 -1.45 -1.11 20.03
CA ARG A 16 -1.02 -0.51 21.30
C ARG A 16 -2.15 -0.43 22.31
N LYS A 17 -3.35 0.00 21.87
CA LYS A 17 -4.53 0.09 22.74
C LYS A 17 -4.92 -1.29 23.28
N SER A 18 -5.05 -2.29 22.39
CA SER A 18 -5.44 -3.66 22.77
C SER A 18 -4.45 -4.30 23.75
N GLN A 19 -3.16 -4.27 23.42
CA GLN A 19 -2.11 -4.83 24.28
C GLN A 19 -2.03 -4.13 25.63
N PHE A 20 -2.15 -2.81 25.66
CA PHE A 20 -2.19 -2.04 26.91
C PHE A 20 -3.42 -2.40 27.76
N THR A 21 -4.60 -2.56 27.16
CA THR A 21 -5.81 -2.96 27.92
C THR A 21 -5.69 -4.35 28.51
N ILE A 22 -5.18 -5.33 27.74
CA ILE A 22 -4.94 -6.69 28.25
C ILE A 22 -3.95 -6.65 29.41
N PHE A 23 -2.83 -5.94 29.22
CA PHE A 23 -1.81 -5.79 30.25
C PHE A 23 -2.34 -5.14 31.53
N ALA A 24 -3.07 -4.02 31.42
CA ALA A 24 -3.61 -3.31 32.58
C ALA A 24 -4.54 -4.22 33.40
N ILE A 25 -5.38 -5.02 32.73
CA ILE A 25 -6.26 -5.99 33.38
C ILE A 25 -5.44 -7.09 34.08
N THR A 26 -4.49 -7.71 33.37
CA THR A 26 -3.66 -8.79 33.95
C THR A 26 -2.81 -8.30 35.12
N PHE A 27 -2.18 -7.13 35.00
CA PHE A 27 -1.37 -6.54 36.07
C PHE A 27 -2.21 -6.20 37.30
N LEU A 28 -3.42 -5.65 37.11
CA LEU A 28 -4.34 -5.36 38.21
C LEU A 28 -4.74 -6.65 38.95
N ILE A 29 -5.12 -7.70 38.20
CA ILE A 29 -5.50 -8.99 38.78
C ILE A 29 -4.33 -9.59 39.58
N CYS A 30 -3.15 -9.69 38.98
CA CYS A 30 -1.96 -10.25 39.65
C CYS A 30 -1.51 -9.43 40.85
N SER A 31 -1.58 -8.10 40.78
CA SER A 31 -1.18 -7.23 41.91
C SER A 31 -2.17 -7.36 43.06
N CYS A 32 -3.47 -7.39 42.78
CA CYS A 32 -4.49 -7.58 43.81
C CYS A 32 -4.38 -8.94 44.49
N THR A 33 -4.18 -10.03 43.73
CA THR A 33 -4.03 -11.38 44.31
C THR A 33 -2.74 -11.52 45.12
N PHE A 34 -1.63 -10.94 44.64
CA PHE A 34 -0.37 -10.96 45.38
C PHE A 34 -0.45 -10.16 46.67
N ALA A 35 -1.08 -8.97 46.64
CA ALA A 35 -1.26 -8.13 47.80
C ALA A 35 -2.14 -8.80 48.88
N THR A 36 -3.24 -9.46 48.48
CA THR A 36 -4.13 -10.14 49.44
C THR A 36 -3.43 -11.32 50.13
N ILE A 37 -2.72 -12.16 49.36
CA ILE A 37 -1.94 -13.29 49.91
C ILE A 37 -0.83 -12.78 50.83
N SER A 38 -0.05 -11.80 50.38
CA SER A 38 1.05 -11.23 51.17
C SER A 38 0.57 -10.64 52.49
N MET A 39 -0.60 -9.98 52.48
CA MET A 39 -1.17 -9.40 53.69
C MET A 39 -1.59 -10.48 54.70
N PHE A 40 -2.27 -11.54 54.23
CA PHE A 40 -2.69 -12.64 55.08
C PHE A 40 -1.49 -13.39 55.70
N THR A 41 -0.45 -13.65 54.90
CA THR A 41 0.78 -14.29 55.39
C THR A 41 1.48 -13.43 56.43
N MET A 42 1.58 -12.11 56.20
CA MET A 42 2.25 -11.20 57.12
C MET A 42 1.50 -11.05 58.45
N GLU A 43 0.17 -10.97 58.42
CA GLU A 43 -0.65 -10.99 59.63
C GLU A 43 -0.43 -12.25 60.46
N THR A 44 -0.46 -13.41 59.79
CA THR A 44 -0.23 -14.71 60.43
C THR A 44 1.15 -14.76 61.08
N TYR A 45 2.20 -14.32 60.37
CA TYR A 45 3.56 -14.26 60.87
C TYR A 45 3.70 -13.31 62.07
N ALA A 46 3.09 -12.12 62.01
CA ALA A 46 3.14 -11.15 63.09
C ALA A 46 2.49 -11.67 64.37
N LYS A 47 1.32 -12.33 64.28
CA LYS A 47 0.64 -12.96 65.42
C LYS A 47 1.46 -14.08 66.05
N GLN A 48 2.04 -14.98 65.24
CA GLN A 48 2.90 -16.05 65.72
C GLN A 48 4.17 -15.52 66.41
N ASN A 49 4.82 -14.52 65.81
CA ASN A 49 6.02 -13.90 66.37
C ASN A 49 5.71 -13.18 67.70
N LEU A 50 4.59 -12.45 67.78
CA LEU A 50 4.16 -11.80 69.01
C LEU A 50 3.87 -12.83 70.12
N GLN A 51 3.29 -13.99 69.76
CA GLN A 51 3.02 -15.06 70.73
C GLN A 51 4.30 -15.66 71.32
N LEU A 52 5.31 -15.92 70.48
CA LEU A 52 6.61 -16.39 70.92
C LEU A 52 7.31 -15.38 71.83
N LEU A 53 7.33 -14.10 71.42
CA LEU A 53 7.87 -13.01 72.24
C LEU A 53 7.14 -12.91 73.58
N SER A 54 5.81 -13.01 73.58
CA SER A 54 5.01 -12.95 74.80
C SER A 54 5.38 -14.08 75.78
N GLN A 55 5.63 -15.29 75.28
CA GLN A 55 6.10 -16.43 76.10
C GLN A 55 7.50 -16.19 76.67
N THR A 56 8.44 -15.68 75.85
CA THR A 56 9.79 -15.36 76.32
C THR A 56 9.80 -14.26 77.37
N VAL A 57 8.99 -13.21 77.19
CA VAL A 57 8.81 -12.14 78.18
C VAL A 57 8.20 -12.70 79.46
N LEU A 58 7.20 -13.57 79.36
CA LEU A 58 6.56 -14.22 80.50
C LEU A 58 7.58 -14.98 81.37
N GLU A 59 8.42 -15.82 80.75
CA GLU A 59 9.44 -16.62 81.46
C GLU A 59 10.46 -15.74 82.20
N ARG A 60 10.87 -14.61 81.60
CA ARG A 60 11.82 -13.67 82.22
C ARG A 60 11.21 -12.80 83.31
N ILE A 61 9.95 -12.41 83.15
CA ILE A 61 9.24 -11.55 84.10
C ILE A 61 8.71 -12.33 85.31
N GLN A 62 8.45 -13.62 85.16
CA GLN A 62 7.84 -14.44 86.20
C GLN A 62 8.59 -14.35 87.57
N PRO A 63 9.93 -14.46 87.66
CA PRO A 63 10.62 -14.28 88.93
C PRO A 63 10.41 -12.88 89.51
N ALA A 64 10.56 -11.82 88.70
CA ALA A 64 10.43 -10.44 89.14
C ALA A 64 9.02 -10.10 89.67
N VAL A 65 7.98 -10.65 89.03
CA VAL A 65 6.58 -10.52 89.48
C VAL A 65 6.32 -11.27 90.80
N VAL A 66 6.91 -12.45 90.97
CA VAL A 66 6.80 -13.22 92.23
C VAL A 66 7.47 -12.50 93.39
N PHE A 67 8.64 -11.88 93.15
CA PHE A 67 9.37 -11.12 94.16
C PHE A 67 8.91 -9.66 94.31
N LYS A 68 7.92 -9.21 93.53
CA LYS A 68 7.41 -7.82 93.50
C LYS A 68 8.51 -6.78 93.27
N ASP A 69 9.55 -7.13 92.51
CA ASP A 69 10.65 -6.23 92.17
C ASP A 69 10.26 -5.35 90.98
N LYS A 70 9.68 -4.18 91.28
CA LYS A 70 9.23 -3.25 90.25
C LYS A 70 10.38 -2.76 89.36
N GLY A 71 11.58 -2.57 89.90
CA GLY A 71 12.73 -2.10 89.12
C GLY A 71 13.17 -3.12 88.08
N ALA A 72 13.22 -4.40 88.47
CA ALA A 72 13.52 -5.49 87.54
C ALA A 72 12.41 -5.65 86.48
N ILE A 73 11.13 -5.51 86.86
CA ILE A 73 10.01 -5.57 85.90
C ILE A 73 10.12 -4.42 84.88
N ASP A 74 10.30 -3.18 85.34
CA ASP A 74 10.39 -2.01 84.45
C ASP A 74 11.58 -2.12 83.48
N GLN A 75 12.73 -2.62 83.95
CA GLN A 75 13.90 -2.83 83.10
C GLN A 75 13.66 -3.91 82.04
N ILE A 76 13.13 -5.07 82.42
CA ILE A 76 12.82 -6.15 81.46
C ILE A 76 11.78 -5.66 80.44
N LEU A 77 10.75 -4.94 80.87
CA LEU A 77 9.74 -4.41 79.96
C LEU A 77 10.32 -3.38 78.97
N ALA A 78 11.18 -2.48 79.45
CA ALA A 78 11.83 -1.47 78.62
C ALA A 78 12.72 -2.08 77.52
N ASP A 79 13.54 -3.08 77.87
CA ASP A 79 14.42 -3.78 76.93
C ASP A 79 13.60 -4.38 75.77
N TYR A 80 12.51 -5.10 76.10
CA TYR A 80 11.68 -5.75 75.09
C TYR A 80 10.83 -4.78 74.25
N THR A 81 10.37 -3.66 74.82
CA THR A 81 9.66 -2.63 74.04
C THR A 81 10.56 -1.84 73.10
N THR A 82 11.85 -1.71 73.42
CA THR A 82 12.80 -0.94 72.60
C THR A 82 13.29 -1.78 71.43
N ASP A 83 13.70 -3.03 71.69
CA ASP A 83 14.39 -3.87 70.72
C ASP A 83 13.45 -4.69 69.83
N HIS A 84 12.18 -4.85 70.21
CA HIS A 84 11.22 -5.65 69.46
C HIS A 84 10.04 -4.84 68.92
N ALA A 85 9.29 -5.47 68.01
CA ALA A 85 8.09 -4.89 67.39
C ALA A 85 6.88 -4.96 68.34
N ILE A 86 7.03 -4.44 69.55
CA ILE A 86 5.99 -4.39 70.59
C ILE A 86 5.61 -2.94 70.82
N ARG A 87 4.31 -2.64 70.77
CA ARG A 87 3.76 -1.30 71.00
C ARG A 87 3.71 -0.97 72.48
N SER A 88 3.12 -1.86 73.26
CA SER A 88 3.07 -1.74 74.72
C SER A 88 2.96 -3.09 75.40
N ILE A 89 3.50 -3.17 76.61
CA ILE A 89 3.44 -4.34 77.50
C ILE A 89 2.92 -3.88 78.84
N HIS A 90 1.82 -4.49 79.30
CA HIS A 90 1.23 -4.20 80.59
C HIS A 90 1.28 -5.45 81.46
N VAL A 91 1.70 -5.30 82.71
CA VAL A 91 1.71 -6.37 83.72
C VAL A 91 0.70 -6.01 84.80
N TYR A 92 -0.26 -6.91 85.03
CA TYR A 92 -1.29 -6.76 86.06
C TYR A 92 -1.07 -7.77 87.19
N ASP A 93 -1.50 -7.41 88.39
CA ASP A 93 -1.55 -8.31 89.54
C ASP A 93 -2.78 -9.26 89.49
N PRO A 94 -2.96 -10.17 90.46
CA PRO A 94 -4.14 -11.05 90.51
C PRO A 94 -5.47 -10.30 90.60
N GLU A 95 -5.48 -9.11 91.22
CA GLU A 95 -6.60 -8.20 91.38
C GLU A 95 -6.85 -7.28 90.16
N HIS A 96 -6.08 -7.46 89.06
CA HIS A 96 -6.10 -6.63 87.84
C HIS A 96 -5.62 -5.17 88.02
N GLN A 97 -4.87 -4.86 89.08
CA GLN A 97 -4.18 -3.59 89.21
C GLN A 97 -2.87 -3.59 88.40
N LEU A 98 -2.58 -2.48 87.71
CA LEU A 98 -1.37 -2.32 86.90
C LEU A 98 -0.12 -2.27 87.78
N LEU A 99 0.77 -3.25 87.64
CA LEU A 99 2.06 -3.33 88.35
C LEU A 99 3.14 -2.51 87.65
N ALA A 100 3.22 -2.64 86.33
CA ALA A 100 4.18 -1.98 85.48
C ALA A 100 3.66 -1.90 84.04
N GLU A 101 4.07 -0.86 83.33
CA GLU A 101 3.81 -0.70 81.91
C GLU A 101 5.07 -0.21 81.21
N SER A 102 5.32 -0.70 80.00
CA SER A 102 6.25 -0.09 79.08
C SER A 102 5.57 0.14 77.74
N THR A 103 5.73 1.33 77.19
CA THR A 103 5.22 1.72 75.88
C THR A 103 6.37 2.23 75.04
N LYS A 104 6.47 1.76 73.79
CA LYS A 104 7.52 2.19 72.87
C LYS A 104 7.34 3.68 72.58
N GLN A 105 8.29 4.53 73.00
CA GLN A 105 8.32 5.95 72.64
C GLN A 105 8.76 6.08 71.19
N ILE A 106 7.81 6.35 70.28
CA ILE A 106 8.07 6.44 68.85
C ILE A 106 7.95 7.91 68.43
N ALA A 107 9.07 8.53 68.04
CA ALA A 107 9.15 9.97 67.72
C ALA A 107 8.41 10.39 66.42
N HIS A 108 8.05 9.44 65.55
CA HIS A 108 7.33 9.73 64.29
C HIS A 108 6.51 8.52 63.83
N THR A 109 5.33 8.28 64.41
CA THR A 109 4.37 7.36 63.77
C THR A 109 3.77 8.05 62.54
N SER A 110 3.97 7.49 61.36
CA SER A 110 3.18 7.86 60.18
C SER A 110 1.72 7.46 60.44
N PHE A 111 0.76 8.29 60.01
CA PHE A 111 -0.69 8.01 60.10
C PHE A 111 -1.04 6.56 59.70
N LEU A 112 -0.34 6.02 58.70
CA LEU A 112 -0.51 4.65 58.21
C LEU A 112 -0.15 3.57 59.24
N GLN A 113 0.89 3.77 60.06
CA GLN A 113 1.26 2.80 61.10
C GLN A 113 0.16 2.69 62.16
N SER A 114 -0.43 3.82 62.57
CA SER A 114 -1.52 3.82 63.57
C SER A 114 -2.78 3.11 63.08
N ILE A 115 -3.05 3.17 61.77
CA ILE A 115 -4.16 2.46 61.13
C ILE A 115 -3.85 0.97 61.05
N LEU A 116 -2.64 0.60 60.62
CA LEU A 116 -2.21 -0.80 60.52
C LEU A 116 -2.19 -1.48 61.89
N ASP A 117 -1.71 -0.80 62.92
CA ASP A 117 -1.75 -1.29 64.31
C ASP A 117 -3.19 -1.56 64.76
N ARG A 118 -4.13 -0.69 64.39
CA ARG A 118 -5.55 -0.84 64.74
C ARG A 118 -6.25 -1.93 63.94
N TRP A 119 -5.79 -2.20 62.72
CA TRP A 119 -6.44 -3.15 61.83
C TRP A 119 -5.88 -4.58 61.95
N PHE A 120 -4.56 -4.73 62.02
CA PHE A 120 -3.88 -6.03 62.03
C PHE A 120 -3.52 -6.52 63.44
N LEU A 121 -3.31 -5.61 64.40
CA LEU A 121 -2.77 -5.91 65.73
C LEU A 121 -3.67 -5.34 66.85
N HIS A 122 -4.99 -5.36 66.63
CA HIS A 122 -5.97 -4.89 67.63
C HIS A 122 -6.01 -5.79 68.87
N ASP A 123 -5.96 -7.10 68.67
CA ASP A 123 -6.13 -8.08 69.73
C ASP A 123 -4.83 -8.25 70.52
N PRO A 124 -4.81 -7.96 71.83
CA PRO A 124 -3.64 -8.21 72.64
C PRO A 124 -3.45 -9.70 72.92
N ILE A 125 -2.20 -10.11 73.06
CA ILE A 125 -1.87 -11.44 73.58
C ILE A 125 -1.86 -11.35 75.12
N LYS A 126 -2.75 -12.12 75.74
CA LYS A 126 -2.88 -12.22 77.20
C LYS A 126 -2.31 -13.54 77.67
N LEU A 127 -1.33 -13.48 78.56
CA LEU A 127 -0.72 -14.65 79.18
C LEU A 127 -0.82 -14.55 80.70
N ILE A 128 -1.07 -15.68 81.35
CA ILE A 128 -1.20 -15.74 82.82
C ILE A 128 0.17 -16.08 83.41
N VAL A 129 0.65 -15.26 84.34
CA VAL A 129 1.87 -15.51 85.11
C VAL A 129 1.55 -16.51 86.22
N MET A 130 2.10 -17.72 86.14
CA MET A 130 1.84 -18.81 87.08
C MET A 130 3.10 -19.14 87.88
N HIS A 131 2.98 -19.26 89.20
CA HIS A 131 4.05 -19.74 90.07
C HIS A 131 3.49 -20.83 91.00
N HIS A 132 4.08 -22.04 90.98
CA HIS A 132 3.60 -23.19 91.78
C HIS A 132 2.07 -23.43 91.65
N LYS A 133 1.53 -23.34 90.42
CA LYS A 133 0.10 -23.48 90.09
C LYS A 133 -0.84 -22.40 90.68
N LYS A 134 -0.31 -21.29 91.21
CA LYS A 134 -1.09 -20.11 91.60
C LYS A 134 -0.91 -18.98 90.58
N LYS A 135 -2.00 -18.28 90.24
CA LYS A 135 -1.97 -17.06 89.41
C LYS A 135 -1.32 -15.95 90.23
N VAL A 136 -0.21 -15.39 89.73
CA VAL A 136 0.53 -14.30 90.37
C VAL A 136 0.39 -12.98 89.60
N GLY A 137 -0.05 -13.04 88.33
CA GLY A 137 -0.33 -11.86 87.53
C GLY A 137 -0.79 -12.20 86.13
N GLU A 138 -0.96 -11.18 85.31
CA GLU A 138 -1.35 -11.27 83.90
C GLU A 138 -0.51 -10.33 83.05
N LEU A 139 0.05 -10.86 81.97
CA LEU A 139 0.89 -10.14 81.03
C LEU A 139 0.09 -9.90 79.74
N VAL A 140 -0.04 -8.64 79.34
CA VAL A 140 -0.78 -8.22 78.14
C VAL A 140 0.15 -7.51 77.18
N LEU A 141 0.36 -8.07 75.99
CA LEU A 141 1.21 -7.50 74.94
C LEU A 141 0.39 -7.02 73.74
N TYR A 142 0.73 -5.82 73.25
CA TYR A 142 0.26 -5.27 71.98
C TYR A 142 1.41 -5.21 70.98
N GLY A 143 1.24 -5.78 69.79
CA GLY A 143 2.24 -5.72 68.72
C GLY A 143 2.32 -4.35 68.04
N SER A 144 3.42 -4.10 67.33
CA SER A 144 3.62 -2.95 66.44
C SER A 144 3.69 -3.41 64.97
N SER A 145 3.10 -2.64 64.05
CA SER A 145 3.10 -2.87 62.61
C SER A 145 4.35 -2.35 61.90
N GLU A 146 5.41 -1.96 62.63
CA GLU A 146 6.67 -1.45 62.07
C GLU A 146 7.25 -2.37 60.97
N ASN A 147 7.33 -3.67 61.25
CA ASN A 147 7.81 -4.67 60.28
C ASN A 147 6.85 -4.84 59.09
N ILE A 148 5.54 -4.73 59.32
CA ILE A 148 4.50 -4.80 58.26
C ILE A 148 4.65 -3.60 57.33
N LEU A 149 4.85 -2.40 57.87
CA LEU A 149 5.01 -1.18 57.10
C LEU A 149 6.28 -1.23 56.23
N HIS A 150 7.40 -1.70 56.78
CA HIS A 150 8.64 -1.89 56.02
C HIS A 150 8.43 -2.91 54.88
N PHE A 151 7.77 -4.04 55.17
CA PHE A 151 7.44 -5.05 54.17
C PHE A 151 6.53 -4.52 53.05
N LEU A 152 5.50 -3.75 53.38
CA LEU A 152 4.62 -3.09 52.39
C LEU A 152 5.39 -2.13 51.47
N LYS A 153 6.33 -1.34 52.02
CA LYS A 153 7.19 -0.47 51.22
C LYS A 153 8.04 -1.28 50.23
N THR A 154 8.64 -2.38 50.68
CA THR A 154 9.42 -3.28 49.82
C THR A 154 8.57 -3.87 48.69
N ILE A 155 7.33 -4.29 48.97
CA ILE A 155 6.40 -4.79 47.94
C ILE A 155 6.09 -3.71 46.90
N ILE A 156 5.77 -2.48 47.32
CA ILE A 156 5.43 -1.40 46.40
C ILE A 156 6.61 -1.08 45.49
N ILE A 157 7.83 -1.02 46.04
CA ILE A 157 9.05 -0.80 45.23
C ILE A 157 9.26 -1.95 44.25
N GLY A 158 9.10 -3.20 44.70
CA GLY A 158 9.21 -4.39 43.84
C GLY A 158 8.19 -4.39 42.70
N LEU A 159 6.93 -4.05 42.98
CA LEU A 159 5.86 -3.93 41.98
C LEU A 159 6.12 -2.78 40.99
N ALA A 160 6.70 -1.66 41.45
CA ALA A 160 7.05 -0.55 40.57
C ALA A 160 8.18 -0.93 39.61
N ILE A 161 9.22 -1.61 40.10
CA ILE A 161 10.34 -2.10 39.27
C ILE A 161 9.82 -3.13 38.25
N SER A 162 8.99 -4.09 38.66
CA SER A 162 8.43 -5.07 37.74
C SER A 162 7.54 -4.41 36.68
N MET A 163 6.70 -3.45 37.07
CA MET A 163 5.89 -2.68 36.13
C MET A 163 6.74 -1.96 35.08
N PHE A 164 7.87 -1.37 35.48
CA PHE A 164 8.79 -0.69 34.56
C PHE A 164 9.35 -1.65 33.50
N PHE A 165 9.87 -2.81 33.90
CA PHE A 165 10.38 -3.81 32.94
C PHE A 165 9.29 -4.34 32.02
N ILE A 166 8.07 -4.57 32.53
CA ILE A 166 6.97 -5.06 31.70
C ILE A 166 6.52 -4.00 30.69
N VAL A 167 6.46 -2.72 31.07
CA VAL A 167 6.14 -1.63 30.13
C VAL A 167 7.16 -1.57 29.00
N ILE A 168 8.46 -1.71 29.30
CA ILE A 168 9.51 -1.79 28.28
C ILE A 168 9.30 -3.00 27.35
N ALA A 169 9.04 -4.18 27.92
CA ALA A 169 8.79 -5.40 27.14
C ALA A 169 7.55 -5.26 26.23
N LEU A 170 6.49 -4.60 26.72
CA LEU A 170 5.28 -4.32 25.95
C LEU A 170 5.57 -3.36 24.78
N LEU A 171 6.26 -2.25 25.03
CA LEU A 171 6.63 -1.31 23.98
C LEU A 171 7.52 -1.97 22.91
N TRP A 172 8.46 -2.81 23.34
CA TRP A 172 9.31 -3.58 22.46
C TRP A 172 8.50 -4.57 21.60
N SER A 173 7.60 -5.35 22.21
CA SER A 173 6.74 -6.33 21.53
C SER A 173 5.79 -5.67 20.51
N VAL A 174 5.14 -4.56 20.88
CA VAL A 174 4.26 -3.80 19.98
C VAL A 174 5.05 -3.24 18.80
N ASN A 175 6.25 -2.70 19.04
CA ASN A 175 7.09 -2.18 17.96
C ASN A 175 7.60 -3.29 17.03
N LEU A 176 7.99 -4.46 17.57
CA LEU A 176 8.43 -5.61 16.80
C LEU A 176 7.34 -6.11 15.85
N THR A 177 6.14 -6.38 16.40
CA THR A 177 4.97 -6.83 15.63
C THR A 177 4.53 -5.80 14.59
N TYR A 178 4.52 -4.50 14.94
CA TYR A 178 4.23 -3.43 14.00
C TYR A 178 5.21 -3.40 12.83
N ARG A 179 6.52 -3.53 13.09
CA ARG A 179 7.54 -3.54 12.04
C ARG A 179 7.34 -4.70 11.06
N GLN A 180 7.08 -5.91 11.56
CA GLN A 180 6.83 -7.09 10.73
C GLN A 180 5.61 -6.89 9.81
N ILE A 181 4.49 -6.41 10.34
CA ILE A 181 3.28 -6.18 9.54
C ILE A 181 3.49 -5.05 8.52
N MET A 182 4.13 -3.95 8.93
CA MET A 182 4.34 -2.81 8.04
C MET A 182 5.30 -3.13 6.88
N GLN A 183 6.30 -4.00 7.11
CA GLN A 183 7.17 -4.51 6.04
C GLN A 183 6.38 -5.32 5.00
N ALA A 184 5.35 -6.06 5.42
CA ALA A 184 4.46 -6.78 4.52
C ALA A 184 3.51 -5.85 3.74
N ILE A 185 3.02 -4.77 4.35
CA ILE A 185 1.98 -3.90 3.75
C ILE A 185 2.56 -2.82 2.83
N LYS A 186 3.72 -2.22 3.16
CA LYS A 186 4.28 -1.10 2.39
C LYS A 186 4.43 -1.39 0.89
N PRO A 187 5.02 -2.53 0.46
CA PRO A 187 5.12 -2.86 -0.96
C PRO A 187 3.75 -2.95 -1.63
N LEU A 188 2.74 -3.49 -0.92
CA LEU A 188 1.38 -3.64 -1.42
C LEU A 188 0.77 -2.28 -1.77
N THR A 189 0.88 -1.30 -0.85
CA THR A 189 0.33 0.04 -1.07
C THR A 189 1.04 0.77 -2.22
N HIS A 190 2.36 0.64 -2.31
CA HIS A 190 3.13 1.32 -3.34
C HIS A 190 2.87 0.74 -4.73
N ILE A 191 2.87 -0.59 -4.87
CA ILE A 191 2.60 -1.26 -6.14
C ILE A 191 1.15 -0.98 -6.59
N ALA A 192 0.17 -1.06 -5.68
CA ALA A 192 -1.22 -0.75 -6.01
C ALA A 192 -1.38 0.69 -6.53
N GLN A 193 -0.66 1.64 -5.94
CA GLN A 193 -0.66 3.03 -6.39
C GLN A 193 0.00 3.19 -7.77
N LEU A 194 1.12 2.53 -8.03
CA LEU A 194 1.77 2.54 -9.35
C LEU A 194 0.88 1.90 -10.44
N VAL A 195 0.19 0.81 -10.12
CA VAL A 195 -0.77 0.16 -11.03
C VAL A 195 -1.93 1.10 -11.35
N SER A 196 -2.48 1.79 -10.34
CA SER A 196 -3.59 2.72 -10.51
C SER A 196 -3.19 3.98 -11.30
N ASP A 197 -2.09 4.63 -10.91
CA ASP A 197 -1.72 5.94 -11.41
C ASP A 197 -0.97 5.87 -12.75
N GLN A 198 -0.12 4.86 -12.92
CA GLN A 198 0.78 4.72 -14.08
C GLN A 198 0.42 3.55 -14.99
N LYS A 199 -0.67 2.81 -14.72
CA LYS A 199 -1.07 1.61 -15.47
C LYS A 199 0.07 0.59 -15.60
N ALA A 200 0.91 0.48 -14.57
CA ALA A 200 2.07 -0.39 -14.54
C ALA A 200 1.66 -1.87 -14.30
N TYR A 201 0.84 -2.42 -15.20
CA TYR A 201 0.26 -3.77 -15.09
C TYR A 201 1.29 -4.89 -15.18
N ASN A 202 2.54 -4.59 -15.56
CA ASN A 202 3.65 -5.53 -15.58
C ASN A 202 4.27 -5.77 -14.19
N LEU A 203 3.96 -4.93 -13.19
CA LEU A 203 4.43 -5.12 -11.83
C LEU A 203 3.73 -6.30 -11.18
N ARG A 204 4.43 -6.95 -10.25
CA ARG A 204 3.88 -8.04 -9.44
C ARG A 204 4.18 -7.79 -7.97
N PHE A 205 3.23 -8.15 -7.13
CA PHE A 205 3.41 -8.13 -5.68
C PHE A 205 4.45 -9.18 -5.28
N PRO A 206 5.43 -8.80 -4.44
CA PRO A 206 6.51 -9.70 -4.03
C PRO A 206 6.01 -10.80 -3.10
N ASN A 207 6.81 -11.86 -2.94
CA ASN A 207 6.51 -12.90 -1.96
C ASN A 207 6.49 -12.33 -0.53
N ASN A 208 5.55 -12.82 0.28
CA ASN A 208 5.34 -12.40 1.65
C ASN A 208 5.50 -13.58 2.61
N HIS A 209 6.23 -13.34 3.70
CA HIS A 209 6.39 -14.30 4.79
C HIS A 209 5.11 -14.58 5.58
N ILE A 210 4.13 -13.68 5.55
CA ILE A 210 2.83 -13.86 6.20
C ILE A 210 1.90 -14.53 5.20
N LYS A 211 1.38 -15.70 5.56
CA LYS A 211 0.61 -16.57 4.69
C LYS A 211 -0.63 -15.88 4.11
N GLU A 212 -1.35 -15.11 4.92
CA GLU A 212 -2.56 -14.38 4.51
C GLU A 212 -2.23 -13.32 3.44
N PHE A 213 -1.13 -12.59 3.61
CA PHE A 213 -0.66 -11.63 2.62
C PHE A 213 -0.09 -12.30 1.38
N GLN A 214 0.55 -13.47 1.50
CA GLN A 214 1.00 -14.24 0.34
C GLN A 214 -0.19 -14.70 -0.52
N ASN A 215 -1.23 -15.26 0.10
CA ASN A 215 -2.43 -15.67 -0.63
C ASN A 215 -3.06 -14.48 -1.37
N LEU A 216 -3.15 -13.33 -0.69
CA LEU A 216 -3.66 -12.10 -1.30
C LEU A 216 -2.79 -11.64 -2.49
N ASN A 217 -1.46 -11.66 -2.33
CA ASN A 217 -0.52 -11.30 -3.38
C ASN A 217 -0.64 -12.23 -4.59
N THR A 218 -0.81 -13.54 -4.38
CA THR A 218 -1.02 -14.51 -5.47
C THR A 218 -2.26 -14.16 -6.28
N VAL A 219 -3.41 -13.97 -5.62
CA VAL A 219 -4.66 -13.61 -6.31
C VAL A 219 -4.55 -12.29 -7.06
N PHE A 220 -3.92 -11.28 -6.46
CA PHE A 220 -3.70 -10.01 -7.16
C PHE A 220 -2.77 -10.14 -8.36
N ASN A 221 -1.74 -10.98 -8.28
CA ASN A 221 -0.83 -11.23 -9.39
C ASN A 221 -1.53 -11.93 -10.55
N GLU A 222 -2.42 -12.89 -10.27
CA GLU A 222 -3.29 -13.53 -11.27
C GLU A 222 -4.20 -12.51 -11.96
N LEU A 223 -4.84 -11.62 -11.19
CA LEU A 223 -5.68 -10.55 -11.75
C LEU A 223 -4.87 -9.55 -12.59
N LEU A 224 -3.67 -9.17 -12.14
CA LEU A 224 -2.79 -8.28 -12.90
C LEU A 224 -2.32 -8.92 -14.21
N GLU A 225 -2.08 -10.23 -14.21
CA GLU A 225 -1.75 -10.99 -15.42
C GLU A 225 -2.92 -10.97 -16.41
N GLU A 226 -4.13 -11.23 -15.96
CA GLU A 226 -5.33 -11.18 -16.80
C GLU A 226 -5.55 -9.78 -17.39
N ILE A 227 -5.45 -8.73 -16.55
CA ILE A 227 -5.57 -7.33 -16.99
C ILE A 227 -4.49 -6.98 -18.03
N GLN A 228 -3.24 -7.40 -17.80
CA GLN A 228 -2.15 -7.13 -18.72
C GLN A 228 -2.40 -7.78 -20.08
N VAL A 229 -2.84 -9.05 -20.10
CA VAL A 229 -3.17 -9.77 -21.33
C VAL A 229 -4.33 -9.11 -22.08
N TRP A 230 -5.38 -8.71 -21.38
CA TRP A 230 -6.51 -8.01 -22.00
C TRP A 230 -6.09 -6.64 -22.55
N HIS A 231 -5.27 -5.89 -21.81
CA HIS A 231 -4.81 -4.58 -22.25
C HIS A 231 -3.99 -4.65 -23.55
N THR A 232 -3.04 -5.59 -23.63
CA THR A 232 -2.24 -5.78 -24.84
C THR A 232 -3.09 -6.25 -26.02
N HIS A 233 -4.07 -7.12 -25.77
CA HIS A 233 -5.00 -7.58 -26.78
C HIS A 233 -5.82 -6.42 -27.36
N LEU A 234 -6.44 -5.61 -26.49
CA LEU A 234 -7.21 -4.42 -26.90
C LEU A 234 -6.37 -3.41 -27.68
N GLN A 235 -5.13 -3.16 -27.26
CA GLN A 235 -4.23 -2.27 -28.00
C GLN A 235 -3.94 -2.80 -29.41
N LYS A 236 -3.68 -4.10 -29.53
CA LYS A 236 -3.42 -4.74 -30.83
C LYS A 236 -4.65 -4.68 -31.73
N GLU A 237 -5.84 -4.97 -31.21
CA GLU A 237 -7.09 -4.86 -31.96
C GLU A 237 -7.35 -3.42 -32.39
N ASN A 238 -7.12 -2.45 -31.51
CA ASN A 238 -7.32 -1.04 -31.85
C ASN A 238 -6.36 -0.58 -32.97
N LEU A 239 -5.09 -0.99 -32.91
CA LEU A 239 -4.13 -0.73 -33.98
C LEU A 239 -4.55 -1.39 -35.31
N GLN A 240 -5.04 -2.63 -35.25
CA GLN A 240 -5.49 -3.34 -36.43
C GLN A 240 -6.74 -2.68 -37.04
N LEU A 241 -7.71 -2.29 -36.22
CA LEU A 241 -8.90 -1.56 -36.65
C LEU A 241 -8.53 -0.19 -37.24
N SER A 242 -7.61 0.53 -36.59
CA SER A 242 -7.10 1.81 -37.10
C SER A 242 -6.40 1.66 -38.45
N PHE A 243 -5.60 0.61 -38.62
CA PHE A 243 -4.97 0.30 -39.90
C PHE A 243 -6.02 -0.02 -40.98
N GLN A 244 -6.99 -0.89 -40.67
CA GLN A 244 -8.08 -1.25 -41.59
C GLN A 244 -8.99 -0.07 -41.95
N ALA A 245 -9.17 0.90 -41.05
CA ALA A 245 -9.95 2.10 -41.32
C ALA A 245 -9.27 3.04 -42.32
N HIS A 246 -7.93 3.04 -42.40
CA HIS A 246 -7.15 3.97 -43.22
C HIS A 246 -6.48 3.35 -44.44
N HIS A 247 -6.40 2.02 -44.56
CA HIS A 247 -5.71 1.34 -45.65
C HIS A 247 -6.63 0.42 -46.46
N ASP A 248 -6.35 0.30 -47.74
CA ASP A 248 -6.98 -0.63 -48.66
C ASP A 248 -6.45 -2.06 -48.43
N GLN A 249 -7.36 -3.02 -48.25
CA GLN A 249 -6.99 -4.39 -47.87
C GLN A 249 -6.25 -5.17 -48.97
N LEU A 250 -6.44 -4.81 -50.24
CA LEU A 250 -5.82 -5.53 -51.36
C LEU A 250 -4.38 -5.07 -51.59
N THR A 251 -4.16 -3.75 -51.59
CA THR A 251 -2.87 -3.13 -51.96
C THR A 251 -2.02 -2.73 -50.75
N GLY A 252 -2.63 -2.58 -49.56
CA GLY A 252 -1.96 -2.08 -48.36
C GLY A 252 -1.69 -0.58 -48.37
N LEU A 253 -2.03 0.12 -49.46
CA LEU A 253 -1.93 1.58 -49.55
C LEU A 253 -3.00 2.26 -48.69
N PRO A 254 -2.79 3.53 -48.30
CA PRO A 254 -3.87 4.40 -47.84
C PRO A 254 -5.12 4.29 -48.72
N ASN A 255 -6.28 4.20 -48.09
CA ASN A 255 -7.56 4.15 -48.77
C ASN A 255 -8.07 5.56 -49.10
N ARG A 256 -9.20 5.63 -49.79
CA ARG A 256 -9.88 6.89 -50.12
C ARG A 256 -10.11 7.77 -48.89
N HIS A 257 -10.52 7.21 -47.75
CA HIS A 257 -10.78 8.01 -46.56
C HIS A 257 -9.51 8.74 -46.10
N TYR A 258 -8.40 8.01 -45.95
CA TYR A 258 -7.13 8.60 -45.52
C TYR A 258 -6.58 9.61 -46.54
N PHE A 259 -6.75 9.35 -47.84
CA PHE A 259 -6.41 10.31 -48.88
C PHE A 259 -7.11 11.67 -48.72
N TYR A 260 -8.42 11.68 -48.44
CA TYR A 260 -9.14 12.93 -48.22
C TYR A 260 -8.71 13.64 -46.93
N GLU A 261 -8.38 12.90 -45.87
CA GLU A 261 -7.80 13.50 -44.65
C GLU A 261 -6.48 14.20 -44.93
N GLU A 262 -5.62 13.61 -45.77
CA GLU A 262 -4.33 14.21 -46.13
C GLU A 262 -4.51 15.44 -47.02
N LEU A 263 -5.42 15.41 -47.99
CA LEU A 263 -5.79 16.62 -48.74
C LEU A 263 -6.28 17.74 -47.82
N LEU A 264 -7.14 17.43 -46.83
CA LEU A 264 -7.60 18.42 -45.86
C LEU A 264 -6.42 19.02 -45.07
N ASN A 265 -5.39 18.23 -44.75
CA ASN A 265 -4.19 18.74 -44.07
C ASN A 265 -3.39 19.69 -44.96
N ILE A 266 -3.23 19.38 -46.24
CA ILE A 266 -2.55 20.24 -47.22
C ILE A 266 -3.27 21.58 -47.35
N PHE A 267 -4.59 21.58 -47.46
CA PHE A 267 -5.37 22.81 -47.60
C PHE A 267 -5.44 23.66 -46.34
N LYS A 268 -5.20 23.09 -45.15
CA LYS A 268 -5.06 23.84 -43.89
C LYS A 268 -3.75 24.64 -43.82
N ASN A 269 -2.70 24.22 -44.52
CA ASN A 269 -1.39 24.88 -44.51
C ASN A 269 -1.11 25.57 -45.86
N LYS A 270 -1.05 26.91 -45.86
CA LYS A 270 -0.80 27.70 -47.08
C LYS A 270 0.49 27.32 -47.80
N GLN A 271 1.55 26.98 -47.07
CA GLN A 271 2.83 26.60 -47.68
C GLN A 271 2.72 25.26 -48.41
N PHE A 272 2.04 24.27 -47.81
CA PHE A 272 1.78 22.99 -48.46
C PHE A 272 0.84 23.16 -49.66
N ARG A 273 -0.24 23.93 -49.50
CA ARG A 273 -1.14 24.25 -50.62
C ARG A 273 -0.44 24.95 -51.80
N HIS A 274 0.61 25.74 -51.59
CA HIS A 274 1.33 26.38 -52.70
C HIS A 274 2.39 25.49 -53.36
N ASN A 275 2.81 24.40 -52.71
CA ASN A 275 3.90 23.56 -53.20
C ASN A 275 3.50 22.08 -53.29
N SER A 276 2.24 21.79 -53.55
CA SER A 276 1.77 20.41 -53.73
C SER A 276 1.09 20.23 -55.09
N ALA A 277 1.10 19.00 -55.58
CA ALA A 277 0.37 18.59 -56.75
C ALA A 277 -0.33 17.27 -56.50
N LEU A 278 -1.47 17.07 -57.14
CA LEU A 278 -2.18 15.80 -57.15
C LEU A 278 -2.02 15.15 -58.52
N ILE A 279 -1.61 13.88 -58.53
CA ILE A 279 -1.70 12.99 -59.68
C ILE A 279 -2.87 12.04 -59.43
N PHE A 280 -3.85 12.06 -60.31
CA PHE A 280 -4.95 11.10 -60.37
C PHE A 280 -4.65 10.05 -61.44
N ILE A 281 -4.85 8.78 -61.12
CA ILE A 281 -4.40 7.65 -61.92
C ILE A 281 -5.56 6.67 -62.12
N ASP A 282 -5.78 6.24 -63.36
CA ASP A 282 -6.77 5.23 -63.72
C ASP A 282 -6.15 4.21 -64.70
N ASN A 283 -6.43 2.93 -64.46
CA ASN A 283 -5.86 1.84 -65.25
C ASN A 283 -6.57 1.67 -66.60
N ASN A 284 -5.79 1.74 -67.67
CA ASN A 284 -6.32 1.67 -69.03
C ASN A 284 -6.81 0.24 -69.33
N LYS A 285 -8.12 0.11 -69.61
CA LYS A 285 -8.77 -1.16 -70.00
C LYS A 285 -8.69 -2.24 -68.91
N PHE A 286 -8.65 -1.88 -67.63
CA PHE A 286 -8.61 -2.85 -66.53
C PHE A 286 -9.74 -3.88 -66.55
N LYS A 287 -10.95 -3.48 -66.96
CA LYS A 287 -12.07 -4.42 -67.16
C LYS A 287 -11.73 -5.54 -68.15
N ALA A 288 -11.02 -5.24 -69.25
CA ALA A 288 -10.61 -6.25 -70.22
C ALA A 288 -9.60 -7.24 -69.63
N ILE A 289 -8.73 -6.78 -68.71
CA ILE A 289 -7.82 -7.67 -67.97
C ILE A 289 -8.64 -8.63 -67.11
N ASN A 290 -9.61 -8.13 -66.35
CA ASN A 290 -10.50 -8.98 -65.54
C ASN A 290 -11.29 -9.97 -66.39
N ASP A 291 -11.84 -9.53 -67.52
CA ASP A 291 -12.66 -10.36 -68.39
C ASP A 291 -11.82 -11.46 -69.09
N HIS A 292 -10.55 -11.19 -69.38
CA HIS A 292 -9.66 -12.13 -70.08
C HIS A 292 -8.90 -13.07 -69.15
N TYR A 293 -8.36 -12.56 -68.03
CA TYR A 293 -7.48 -13.30 -67.11
C TYR A 293 -8.15 -13.64 -65.77
N GLY A 294 -9.37 -13.15 -65.53
CA GLY A 294 -10.11 -13.35 -64.29
C GLY A 294 -9.76 -12.32 -63.19
N HIS A 295 -10.65 -12.22 -62.20
CA HIS A 295 -10.51 -11.23 -61.12
C HIS A 295 -9.25 -11.39 -60.27
N LEU A 296 -8.77 -12.62 -60.05
CA LEU A 296 -7.52 -12.85 -59.30
C LEU A 296 -6.28 -12.27 -60.01
N ALA A 297 -6.29 -12.27 -61.35
CA ALA A 297 -5.23 -11.65 -62.15
C ALA A 297 -5.34 -10.12 -62.10
N GLY A 298 -6.57 -9.57 -62.15
CA GLY A 298 -6.80 -8.15 -61.93
C GLY A 298 -6.32 -7.68 -60.55
N ASP A 299 -6.60 -8.45 -59.50
CA ASP A 299 -6.10 -8.20 -58.15
C ASP A 299 -4.56 -8.20 -58.10
N ALA A 300 -3.91 -9.11 -58.82
CA ALA A 300 -2.46 -9.16 -58.92
C ALA A 300 -1.90 -7.92 -59.65
N VAL A 301 -2.55 -7.47 -60.72
CA VAL A 301 -2.20 -6.22 -61.43
C VAL A 301 -2.31 -5.02 -60.50
N LEU A 302 -3.37 -4.93 -59.68
CA LEU A 302 -3.52 -3.81 -58.75
C LEU A 302 -2.45 -3.80 -57.65
N ARG A 303 -2.05 -4.97 -57.13
CA ARG A 303 -0.93 -5.08 -56.16
C ARG A 303 0.40 -4.69 -56.80
N GLU A 304 0.65 -5.15 -58.03
CA GLU A 304 1.87 -4.83 -58.76
C GLU A 304 1.94 -3.34 -59.08
N MET A 305 0.84 -2.75 -59.56
CA MET A 305 0.72 -1.32 -59.79
C MET A 305 1.00 -0.53 -58.51
N ALA A 306 0.40 -0.91 -57.37
CA ALA A 306 0.67 -0.27 -56.09
C ALA A 306 2.17 -0.29 -55.72
N ASN A 307 2.83 -1.43 -55.90
CA ASN A 307 4.26 -1.59 -55.63
C ASN A 307 5.11 -0.70 -56.56
N ARG A 308 4.82 -0.70 -57.86
CA ARG A 308 5.55 0.13 -58.84
C ARG A 308 5.37 1.62 -58.61
N LEU A 309 4.15 2.06 -58.29
CA LEU A 309 3.88 3.46 -57.93
C LEU A 309 4.67 3.86 -56.67
N MET A 310 4.69 3.02 -55.62
CA MET A 310 5.49 3.27 -54.41
C MET A 310 6.98 3.39 -54.67
N GLN A 311 7.53 2.58 -55.58
CA GLN A 311 8.95 2.63 -55.93
C GLN A 311 9.31 3.82 -56.83
N SER A 312 8.32 4.39 -57.52
CA SER A 312 8.53 5.46 -58.51
C SER A 312 8.40 6.87 -57.91
N VAL A 313 7.96 6.99 -56.66
CA VAL A 313 7.83 8.27 -55.96
C VAL A 313 8.71 8.32 -54.73
N ARG A 314 8.83 9.51 -54.12
CA ARG A 314 9.68 9.69 -52.97
C ARG A 314 8.98 9.27 -51.68
N GLN A 315 9.76 9.06 -50.63
CA GLN A 315 9.22 8.67 -49.32
C GLN A 315 8.30 9.73 -48.71
N GLU A 316 8.52 11.01 -49.04
CA GLU A 316 7.66 12.12 -48.62
C GLU A 316 6.35 12.26 -49.41
N ASP A 317 6.20 11.57 -50.53
CA ASP A 317 4.97 11.61 -51.33
C ASP A 317 3.93 10.64 -50.76
N PHE A 318 2.65 11.02 -50.85
CA PHE A 318 1.55 10.22 -50.32
C PHE A 318 0.81 9.51 -51.44
N ILE A 319 0.70 8.18 -51.38
CA ILE A 319 0.01 7.38 -52.40
C ILE A 319 -1.22 6.73 -51.78
N ALA A 320 -2.32 6.71 -52.50
CA ALA A 320 -3.55 6.04 -52.08
C ALA A 320 -4.22 5.29 -53.22
N ARG A 321 -5.00 4.25 -52.85
CA ARG A 321 -5.98 3.64 -53.74
C ARG A 321 -7.36 4.16 -53.39
N LEU A 322 -8.04 4.76 -54.35
CA LEU A 322 -9.33 5.41 -54.13
C LEU A 322 -10.51 4.42 -54.25
N GLY A 323 -10.31 3.33 -54.99
CA GLY A 323 -11.28 2.26 -55.19
C GLY A 323 -11.19 1.71 -56.61
N GLY A 324 -11.63 0.48 -56.82
CA GLY A 324 -11.55 -0.16 -58.15
C GLY A 324 -10.11 -0.18 -58.66
N ASP A 325 -9.87 0.50 -59.77
CA ASP A 325 -8.59 0.66 -60.45
C ASP A 325 -8.03 2.09 -60.41
N GLU A 326 -8.58 2.93 -59.52
CA GLU A 326 -8.18 4.32 -59.33
C GLU A 326 -7.14 4.47 -58.21
N PHE A 327 -6.07 5.20 -58.50
CA PHE A 327 -5.02 5.56 -57.55
C PHE A 327 -4.80 7.07 -57.57
N ALA A 328 -4.24 7.59 -56.49
CA ALA A 328 -3.87 8.98 -56.38
C ALA A 328 -2.51 9.13 -55.70
N ILE A 329 -1.75 10.13 -56.13
CA ILE A 329 -0.47 10.50 -55.54
C ILE A 329 -0.50 11.98 -55.23
N ILE A 330 -0.30 12.32 -53.97
CA ILE A 330 -0.05 13.69 -53.54
C ILE A 330 1.47 13.88 -53.48
N LEU A 331 1.95 14.77 -54.34
CA LEU A 331 3.34 15.19 -54.37
C LEU A 331 3.54 16.39 -53.45
N HIS A 332 4.57 16.32 -52.62
CA HIS A 332 4.95 17.41 -51.71
C HIS A 332 6.16 18.18 -52.25
N THR A 333 6.24 19.47 -51.92
CA THR A 333 7.40 20.33 -52.22
C THR A 333 7.72 20.45 -53.73
N ILE A 334 6.69 20.66 -54.54
CA ILE A 334 6.82 20.89 -55.98
C ILE A 334 6.98 22.39 -56.26
N HIS A 335 8.18 22.77 -56.71
CA HIS A 335 8.53 24.17 -57.04
C HIS A 335 8.53 24.50 -58.54
N HIS A 336 8.69 23.49 -59.40
CA HIS A 336 8.75 23.66 -60.86
C HIS A 336 7.94 22.59 -61.60
N SER A 337 7.23 23.01 -62.65
CA SER A 337 6.40 22.11 -63.49
C SER A 337 7.20 21.04 -64.20
N ASP A 338 8.46 21.30 -64.53
CA ASP A 338 9.33 20.37 -65.25
C ASP A 338 9.55 19.08 -64.43
N TYR A 339 9.50 19.18 -63.10
CA TYR A 339 9.63 18.04 -62.20
C TYR A 339 8.42 17.11 -62.27
N LEU A 340 7.21 17.65 -62.52
CA LEU A 340 6.00 16.84 -62.67
C LEU A 340 6.03 16.01 -63.95
N GLN A 341 6.62 16.54 -65.03
CA GLN A 341 6.80 15.79 -66.26
C GLN A 341 7.71 14.58 -66.03
N THR A 342 8.86 14.77 -65.37
CA THR A 342 9.78 13.66 -65.08
C THR A 342 9.13 12.58 -64.21
N ILE A 343 8.36 12.98 -63.19
CA ILE A 343 7.60 12.03 -62.36
C ILE A 343 6.57 11.28 -63.21
N ALA A 344 5.78 11.98 -64.01
CA ALA A 344 4.73 11.38 -64.82
C ALA A 344 5.30 10.37 -65.83
N GLU A 345 6.38 10.73 -66.53
CA GLU A 345 7.05 9.85 -67.47
C GLU A 345 7.70 8.65 -66.77
N GLY A 346 8.30 8.85 -65.59
CA GLY A 346 8.84 7.76 -64.76
C GLY A 346 7.76 6.79 -64.29
N LEU A 347 6.61 7.31 -63.86
CA LEU A 347 5.46 6.49 -63.48
C LEU A 347 4.95 5.68 -64.68
N LEU A 348 4.79 6.29 -65.86
CA LEU A 348 4.36 5.57 -67.06
C LEU A 348 5.36 4.49 -67.49
N ALA A 349 6.66 4.78 -67.44
CA ALA A 349 7.72 3.81 -67.77
C ALA A 349 7.73 2.61 -66.81
N SER A 350 7.23 2.76 -65.58
CA SER A 350 7.08 1.63 -64.65
C SER A 350 6.16 0.53 -65.20
N CYS A 351 5.29 0.82 -66.18
CA CYS A 351 4.41 -0.15 -66.82
C CYS A 351 5.06 -0.95 -67.97
N ASP A 352 6.28 -0.62 -68.39
CA ASP A 352 6.89 -1.23 -69.57
C ASP A 352 7.13 -2.74 -69.40
N GLU A 353 7.49 -3.16 -68.18
CA GLU A 353 7.67 -4.57 -67.83
C GLU A 353 6.32 -5.27 -67.57
N PRO A 354 5.96 -6.37 -68.25
CA PRO A 354 4.73 -7.11 -67.96
C PRO A 354 4.76 -7.74 -66.55
N LEU A 355 3.58 -7.96 -65.98
CA LEU A 355 3.41 -8.78 -64.78
C LEU A 355 3.36 -10.25 -65.17
N ASP A 356 4.25 -11.09 -64.64
CA ASP A 356 4.09 -12.55 -64.73
C ASP A 356 3.11 -13.04 -63.65
N PHE A 357 1.95 -13.52 -64.08
CA PHE A 357 0.95 -14.15 -63.23
C PHE A 357 0.70 -15.58 -63.69
N ASN A 358 1.19 -16.56 -62.93
CA ASN A 358 1.08 -18.00 -63.24
C ASN A 358 1.63 -18.39 -64.62
N GLY A 359 2.72 -17.76 -65.07
CA GLY A 359 3.34 -18.00 -66.37
C GLY A 359 2.68 -17.26 -67.54
N GLN A 360 1.70 -16.40 -67.26
CA GLN A 360 1.10 -15.49 -68.23
C GLN A 360 1.63 -14.08 -68.02
N LEU A 361 2.19 -13.50 -69.09
CA LEU A 361 2.62 -12.11 -69.10
C LEU A 361 1.42 -11.20 -69.34
N ILE A 362 1.06 -10.41 -68.34
CA ILE A 362 -0.05 -9.46 -68.37
C ILE A 362 0.54 -8.06 -68.51
N HIS A 363 0.26 -7.42 -69.64
CA HIS A 363 0.57 -6.01 -69.85
C HIS A 363 -0.58 -5.14 -69.34
N PHE A 364 -0.25 -4.12 -68.55
CA PHE A 364 -1.19 -3.11 -68.09
C PHE A 364 -0.55 -1.73 -68.27
N SER A 365 -1.39 -0.70 -68.33
CA SER A 365 -0.95 0.69 -68.43
C SER A 365 -1.97 1.58 -67.72
N PHE A 366 -1.63 2.83 -67.44
CA PHE A 366 -2.55 3.76 -66.80
C PHE A 366 -2.41 5.15 -67.39
N SER A 367 -3.42 5.98 -67.16
CA SER A 367 -3.43 7.39 -67.56
C SER A 367 -3.31 8.28 -66.33
N LEU A 368 -2.56 9.39 -66.46
CA LEU A 368 -2.22 10.30 -65.36
C LEU A 368 -2.81 11.69 -65.61
N GLY A 369 -3.58 12.19 -64.64
CA GLY A 369 -4.04 13.56 -64.61
C GLY A 369 -3.39 14.33 -63.48
N ILE A 370 -2.78 15.47 -63.79
CA ILE A 370 -2.00 16.22 -62.81
C ILE A 370 -2.63 17.58 -62.60
N ALA A 371 -2.80 18.00 -61.34
CA ALA A 371 -3.27 19.35 -60.99
C ALA A 371 -2.46 19.92 -59.82
N PHE A 372 -2.17 21.22 -59.85
CA PHE A 372 -1.50 21.90 -58.74
C PHE A 372 -2.52 22.34 -57.70
N SER A 373 -2.23 22.09 -56.42
CA SER A 373 -3.12 22.50 -55.30
C SER A 373 -3.26 24.02 -55.17
N GLN A 374 -2.33 24.79 -55.72
CA GLN A 374 -2.42 26.26 -55.73
C GLN A 374 -3.54 26.81 -56.62
N PHE A 375 -3.99 26.05 -57.62
CA PHE A 375 -5.07 26.43 -58.55
C PHE A 375 -6.45 25.87 -58.15
N ALA A 376 -6.51 25.13 -57.05
CA ALA A 376 -7.75 24.59 -56.52
C ALA A 376 -8.17 25.34 -55.25
N ASP A 377 -9.47 25.61 -55.10
CA ASP A 377 -10.02 26.33 -53.95
C ASP A 377 -10.17 25.45 -52.70
N ASN A 378 -10.47 24.18 -52.91
CA ASN A 378 -10.69 23.19 -51.86
C ASN A 378 -10.24 21.78 -52.35
N PRO A 379 -10.17 20.77 -51.45
CA PRO A 379 -9.78 19.41 -51.82
C PRO A 379 -10.59 18.80 -52.97
N ASP A 380 -11.91 18.98 -52.99
CA ASP A 380 -12.79 18.40 -54.00
C ASP A 380 -12.52 19.01 -55.38
N ASP A 381 -12.26 20.32 -55.44
CA ASP A 381 -11.85 21.03 -56.65
C ASP A 381 -10.51 20.51 -57.18
N LEU A 382 -9.53 20.26 -56.31
CA LEU A 382 -8.25 19.68 -56.73
C LEU A 382 -8.41 18.28 -57.34
N VAL A 383 -9.22 17.43 -56.70
CA VAL A 383 -9.52 16.08 -57.20
C VAL A 383 -10.24 16.17 -58.56
N MET A 384 -11.23 17.05 -58.68
CA MET A 384 -11.95 17.27 -59.93
C MET A 384 -11.03 17.75 -61.06
N GLN A 385 -10.13 18.70 -60.80
CA GLN A 385 -9.18 19.20 -61.79
C GLN A 385 -8.21 18.10 -62.26
N ALA A 386 -7.72 17.28 -61.33
CA ALA A 386 -6.84 16.15 -61.65
C ALA A 386 -7.58 15.04 -62.43
N ASP A 387 -8.82 14.72 -62.06
CA ASP A 387 -9.66 13.75 -62.78
C ASP A 387 -9.97 14.21 -64.21
N GLN A 388 -10.33 15.48 -64.41
CA GLN A 388 -10.52 16.05 -65.74
C GLN A 388 -9.25 15.98 -66.60
N ALA A 389 -8.08 16.21 -66.00
CA ALA A 389 -6.80 16.04 -66.67
C ALA A 389 -6.55 14.57 -67.05
N MET A 390 -6.83 13.63 -66.14
CA MET A 390 -6.66 12.20 -66.38
C MET A 390 -7.57 11.73 -67.52
N TYR A 391 -8.82 12.19 -67.56
CA TYR A 391 -9.75 11.85 -68.64
C TYR A 391 -9.25 12.34 -70.01
N LYS A 392 -8.65 13.54 -70.08
CA LYS A 392 -7.98 14.03 -71.30
C LYS A 392 -6.78 13.14 -71.66
N ALA A 393 -5.97 12.75 -70.67
CA ALA A 393 -4.79 11.92 -70.85
C ALA A 393 -5.09 10.52 -71.45
N LYS A 394 -6.28 9.97 -71.22
CA LYS A 394 -6.69 8.68 -71.82
C LYS A 394 -6.63 8.66 -73.35
N ASN A 395 -6.77 9.82 -74.00
CA ASN A 395 -6.76 9.96 -75.45
C ASN A 395 -5.46 10.59 -76.00
N LEU A 396 -4.45 10.81 -75.14
CA LEU A 396 -3.18 11.43 -75.52
C LEU A 396 -2.06 10.39 -75.55
N ASN A 397 -0.99 10.73 -76.28
CA ASN A 397 0.29 10.04 -76.18
C ASN A 397 1.39 11.10 -76.00
N PRO A 398 2.13 11.12 -74.88
CA PRO A 398 2.05 10.19 -73.74
C PRO A 398 0.74 10.31 -72.94
N HIS A 399 0.38 9.24 -72.20
CA HIS A 399 -0.87 9.11 -71.41
C HIS A 399 -0.86 9.94 -70.11
N TRP A 400 -0.38 11.19 -70.16
CA TRP A 400 -0.47 12.13 -69.05
C TRP A 400 -0.92 13.50 -69.52
N PHE A 401 -1.59 14.26 -68.64
CA PHE A 401 -1.98 15.64 -68.91
C PHE A 401 -1.88 16.49 -67.64
N LEU A 402 -1.35 17.70 -67.78
CA LEU A 402 -1.32 18.69 -66.70
C LEU A 402 -2.49 19.67 -66.88
N TYR A 403 -3.37 19.74 -65.88
CA TYR A 403 -4.43 20.73 -65.79
C TYR A 403 -3.83 22.14 -65.82
N LYS A 404 -4.37 22.99 -66.70
CA LYS A 404 -4.07 24.41 -66.76
C LYS A 404 -5.40 25.15 -66.58
N PRO A 405 -5.53 26.05 -65.59
CA PRO A 405 -6.72 26.87 -65.48
C PRO A 405 -6.86 27.72 -66.75
N GLU A 406 -8.07 27.81 -67.29
CA GLU A 406 -8.38 28.77 -68.36
C GLU A 406 -8.27 30.18 -67.76
N ILE A 407 -7.36 31.00 -68.31
CA ILE A 407 -7.06 32.37 -67.86
C ILE A 407 -8.20 33.31 -68.24
#